data_AF-A0A942JGG8-F1
#
_entry.id   AF-A0A942JGG8-F1
#
_cell.length_a   1.000
_cell.length_b   1.000
_cell.length_c   1.000
_cell.angle_alpha   90.00
_cell.angle_beta   90.00
_cell.angle_gamma   90.00
#
_symmetry.space_group_name_H-M   'P 1'
#
loop_
_entity.id
_entity.type
_entity.pdbx_description
1 polymer ?
#
loop_
_entity_poly.entity_id
_entity_poly.type
_entity_poly.pdbx_seq_one_letter_code
_entity_poly.pdbx_strand_id
1 'polypeptide(L)'
;MPFEKVNIKQIINEKKQRDPEFAKAYSEVEKEYDLVRQIVRIRKAKRITQRELALKVGIHQQVISRFEREKHIPTLTGFLKILNGLDLDLNLVEKDKNEKQQQISP
;
A
#
# COMPACT_ATOMS: atom_id res chain seq x y z
N MET A 1 -21.95 -27.14 0.51
CA MET A 1 -21.01 -27.10 1.64
C MET A 1 -20.85 -25.65 2.08
N PRO A 2 -20.96 -25.32 3.37
CA PRO A 2 -20.66 -23.97 3.85
C PRO A 2 -19.16 -23.68 3.73
N PHE A 3 -18.81 -22.44 3.38
CA PHE A 3 -17.42 -21.99 3.37
C PHE A 3 -16.92 -21.82 4.81
N GLU A 4 -15.75 -22.37 5.12
CA GLU A 4 -15.07 -22.12 6.39
C GLU A 4 -14.51 -20.69 6.42
N LYS A 5 -14.77 -19.98 7.52
CA LYS A 5 -14.19 -18.65 7.74
C LYS A 5 -12.76 -18.80 8.24
N VAL A 6 -11.80 -18.65 7.34
CA VAL A 6 -10.38 -18.66 7.67
C VAL A 6 -9.89 -17.27 8.06
N ASN A 7 -9.17 -17.15 9.18
CA ASN A 7 -8.51 -15.91 9.58
C ASN A 7 -7.13 -15.77 8.89
N ILE A 8 -7.13 -15.21 7.68
CA ILE A 8 -5.92 -15.05 6.85
C ILE A 8 -4.83 -14.25 7.57
N LYS A 9 -5.20 -13.21 8.34
CA LYS A 9 -4.22 -12.36 9.03
C LYS A 9 -3.42 -13.15 10.06
N GLN A 10 -4.08 -14.03 10.80
CA GLN A 10 -3.44 -14.87 11.80
C GLN A 10 -2.44 -15.83 11.15
N ILE A 11 -2.83 -16.50 10.06
CA ILE A 11 -1.98 -17.45 9.33
C ILE A 11 -0.71 -16.76 8.80
N ILE A 12 -0.87 -15.57 8.23
CA ILE A 12 0.28 -14.79 7.73
C ILE A 12 1.21 -14.42 8.88
N ASN A 13 0.68 -14.01 10.04
CA ASN A 13 1.49 -13.65 11.19
C ASN A 13 2.27 -14.85 11.75
N GLU A 14 1.64 -16.02 11.86
CA GLU A 14 2.31 -17.25 12.26
C GLU A 14 3.45 -17.62 11.29
N LYS A 15 3.23 -17.44 9.98
CA LYS A 15 4.25 -17.70 8.96
C LYS A 15 5.41 -16.70 9.03
N LYS A 16 5.15 -15.42 9.28
CA LYS A 16 6.19 -14.40 9.53
C LYS A 16 7.10 -14.76 10.71
N GLN A 17 6.54 -15.33 11.78
CA GLN A 17 7.33 -15.70 12.97
C GLN A 17 8.21 -16.94 12.74
N ARG A 18 7.74 -17.90 11.93
CA ARG A 18 8.43 -19.17 11.70
C ARG A 18 9.48 -19.11 10.61
N ASP A 19 9.33 -18.20 9.65
CA ASP A 19 10.18 -18.11 8.46
C ASP A 19 10.73 -16.67 8.28
N PRO A 20 11.99 -16.42 8.66
CA PRO A 20 12.62 -15.12 8.52
C PRO A 20 12.77 -14.64 7.07
N GLU A 21 12.92 -15.56 6.11
CA GLU A 21 13.02 -15.21 4.69
C GLU A 21 11.67 -14.73 4.16
N PHE A 22 10.60 -15.45 4.51
CA PHE A 22 9.23 -15.02 4.26
C PHE A 22 8.92 -13.68 4.94
N ALA A 23 9.34 -13.50 6.20
CA ALA A 23 9.10 -12.26 6.93
C ALA A 23 9.75 -11.05 6.22
N LYS A 24 10.99 -11.20 5.75
CA LYS A 24 11.70 -10.16 5.01
C LYS A 24 10.99 -9.82 3.71
N ALA A 25 10.75 -10.82 2.86
CA ALA A 25 10.07 -10.61 1.57
C ALA A 25 8.67 -10.01 1.75
N TYR A 26 7.90 -10.50 2.74
CA TYR A 26 6.58 -9.96 3.05
C TYR A 26 6.65 -8.50 3.51
N SER A 27 7.64 -8.13 4.32
CA SER A 27 7.79 -6.76 4.84
C SER A 27 8.06 -5.72 3.75
N GLU A 28 8.73 -6.11 2.67
CA GLU A 28 8.99 -5.24 1.52
C GLU A 28 7.69 -4.97 0.76
N VAL A 29 6.94 -6.04 0.46
CA VAL A 29 5.65 -5.94 -0.25
C VAL A 29 4.58 -5.24 0.60
N GLU A 30 4.58 -5.46 1.92
CA GLU A 30 3.63 -4.82 2.86
C GLU A 30 3.73 -3.29 2.82
N LYS A 31 4.95 -2.74 2.71
CA LYS A 31 5.17 -1.29 2.60
C LYS A 31 4.57 -0.71 1.32
N GLU A 32 4.70 -1.42 0.21
CA GLU A 32 4.11 -1.00 -1.07
C GLU A 32 2.58 -0.97 -0.97
N TYR A 33 1.96 -2.00 -0.38
CA TYR A 33 0.52 -2.02 -0.17
C TYR A 33 0.04 -0.94 0.78
N ASP A 34 0.76 -0.69 1.87
CA ASP A 34 0.39 0.35 2.81
C ASP A 34 0.41 1.74 2.16
N LEU A 35 1.38 2.02 1.30
CA LEU A 35 1.44 3.25 0.50
C LEU A 35 0.20 3.41 -0.39
N VAL A 36 -0.16 2.37 -1.15
CA VAL A 36 -1.35 2.37 -2.02
C VAL A 36 -2.62 2.58 -1.19
N ARG A 37 -2.75 1.89 -0.05
CA ARG A 37 -3.90 2.03 0.85
C ARG A 37 -4.02 3.44 1.42
N GLN A 38 -2.91 4.08 1.77
CA GLN A 38 -2.92 5.47 2.22
C GLN A 38 -3.44 6.40 1.12
N ILE A 39 -2.95 6.25 -0.11
CA ILE A 39 -3.41 7.04 -1.26
C ILE A 39 -4.91 6.84 -1.52
N VAL A 40 -5.39 5.60 -1.48
CA VAL A 40 -6.83 5.28 -1.61
C VAL A 40 -7.65 5.95 -0.51
N ARG A 41 -7.17 5.91 0.74
CA ARG A 41 -7.85 6.56 1.87
C ARG A 41 -7.91 8.07 1.67
N ILE A 42 -6.81 8.72 1.29
CA ILE A 42 -6.75 10.16 1.04
C ILE A 42 -7.71 10.55 -0.09
N ARG A 43 -7.71 9.83 -1.22
CA ARG A 43 -8.66 10.09 -2.31
C ARG A 43 -10.11 10.03 -1.82
N LYS A 44 -10.46 8.98 -1.08
CA LYS A 44 -11.81 8.81 -0.52
C LYS A 44 -12.17 9.93 0.47
N ALA A 45 -11.22 10.35 1.32
CA ALA A 45 -11.41 11.46 2.24
C ALA A 45 -11.64 12.79 1.49
N LYS A 46 -10.93 13.01 0.39
CA LYS A 46 -11.15 14.14 -0.54
C LYS A 46 -12.43 14.02 -1.38
N ARG A 47 -13.19 12.92 -1.26
CA ARG A 47 -14.41 12.62 -2.04
C ARG A 47 -14.21 12.65 -3.56
N ILE A 48 -12.98 12.42 -4.03
CA ILE A 48 -12.65 12.36 -5.45
C ILE A 48 -12.92 10.94 -5.96
N THR A 49 -13.67 10.78 -7.04
CA THR A 49 -13.88 9.49 -7.70
C THR A 49 -12.64 9.04 -8.47
N GLN A 50 -12.53 7.74 -8.77
CA GLN A 50 -11.43 7.24 -9.61
C GLN A 50 -11.43 7.88 -11.00
N ARG A 51 -12.63 8.21 -11.53
CA ARG A 51 -12.80 8.87 -12.83
C ARG A 51 -12.31 10.32 -12.78
N GLU A 52 -12.68 11.07 -11.75
CA GLU A 52 -12.22 12.46 -11.56
C GLU A 52 -10.70 12.52 -11.39
N LEU A 53 -10.12 11.63 -10.59
CA LEU A 53 -8.67 11.55 -10.44
C LEU A 53 -7.99 11.26 -11.79
N ALA A 54 -8.52 10.30 -12.54
CA ALA A 54 -8.01 9.95 -13.86
C ALA A 54 -8.05 11.14 -14.84
N LEU A 55 -9.14 11.92 -14.84
CA LEU A 55 -9.28 13.14 -15.63
C LEU A 55 -8.28 14.22 -15.20
N LYS A 56 -8.10 14.44 -13.90
CA LYS A 56 -7.13 15.42 -13.37
C LYS A 56 -5.70 15.17 -13.84
N VAL A 57 -5.30 13.90 -13.94
CA VAL A 57 -3.91 13.51 -14.21
C VAL A 57 -3.68 13.03 -15.65
N GLY A 58 -4.73 13.06 -16.48
CA GLY A 58 -4.66 12.71 -17.90
C GLY A 58 -4.39 11.23 -18.17
N ILE A 59 -4.98 10.32 -17.40
CA ILE A 59 -4.86 8.86 -17.61
C ILE A 59 -6.23 8.17 -17.65
N HIS A 60 -6.27 6.90 -18.07
CA HIS A 60 -7.52 6.13 -18.06
C HIS A 60 -7.94 5.73 -16.63
N GLN A 61 -9.24 5.81 -16.33
CA GLN A 61 -9.79 5.36 -15.03
C GLN A 61 -9.45 3.89 -14.71
N GLN A 62 -9.32 3.04 -15.72
CA GLN A 62 -8.89 1.65 -15.54
C GLN A 62 -7.48 1.54 -14.92
N VAL A 63 -6.58 2.49 -15.21
CA VAL A 63 -5.24 2.54 -14.62
C VAL A 63 -5.34 2.84 -13.12
N ILE A 64 -6.14 3.84 -12.72
CA ILE A 64 -6.44 4.13 -11.31
C ILE A 64 -7.06 2.91 -10.62
N SER A 65 -8.05 2.28 -11.24
CA SER A 65 -8.72 1.10 -10.66
C SER A 65 -7.75 -0.06 -10.43
N ARG A 66 -6.84 -0.34 -11.38
CA ARG A 66 -5.84 -1.40 -11.23
C ARG A 66 -4.81 -1.07 -10.14
N PHE A 67 -4.39 0.18 -10.07
CA PHE A 67 -3.51 0.70 -9.01
C PHE A 67 -4.14 0.51 -7.63
N GLU A 68 -5.37 0.99 -7.42
CA GLU A 68 -6.05 0.92 -6.12
C GLU A 68 -6.41 -0.50 -5.68
N ARG A 69 -6.52 -1.43 -6.64
CA ARG A 69 -6.79 -2.84 -6.37
C ARG A 69 -5.54 -3.67 -6.14
N GLU A 70 -4.37 -3.04 -5.99
CA GLU A 70 -3.11 -3.72 -5.71
C GLU A 70 -2.74 -4.73 -6.83
N LYS A 71 -3.29 -4.56 -8.05
CA LYS A 71 -3.09 -5.46 -9.20
C LYS A 71 -1.97 -5.04 -10.14
N HIS A 72 -1.56 -3.78 -10.08
CA HIS A 72 -0.53 -3.22 -10.93
C HIS A 72 0.14 -2.03 -10.25
N ILE A 73 1.45 -2.13 -10.05
CA ILE A 73 2.26 -1.02 -9.55
C ILE A 73 2.58 -0.11 -10.74
N PRO A 74 2.11 1.15 -10.75
CA PRO A 74 2.44 2.08 -11.82
C PRO A 74 3.95 2.36 -11.83
N THR A 75 4.47 2.83 -12.96
CA THR A 75 5.82 3.40 -12.99
C THR A 75 5.91 4.57 -12.00
N LEU A 76 7.12 4.94 -11.57
CA LEU A 76 7.32 6.09 -10.68
C LEU A 76 6.65 7.35 -11.25
N THR A 77 6.73 7.59 -12.55
CA THR A 77 6.04 8.69 -13.22
C THR A 77 4.52 8.62 -13.05
N GLY A 78 3.92 7.44 -13.21
CA GLY A 78 2.49 7.24 -13.02
C GLY A 78 2.07 7.43 -11.55
N PHE A 79 2.90 6.96 -10.63
CA PHE A 79 2.71 7.16 -9.19
C PHE A 79 2.72 8.64 -8.81
N LEU A 80 3.73 9.40 -9.25
CA LEU A 80 3.81 10.84 -8.98
C LEU A 80 2.65 11.62 -9.62
N LYS A 81 2.18 11.23 -10.81
CA LYS A 81 0.97 11.82 -11.41
C LYS A 81 -0.26 11.63 -10.52
N ILE A 82 -0.45 10.43 -9.97
CA ILE A 82 -1.56 10.12 -9.06
C ILE A 82 -1.48 10.99 -7.79
N LEU A 83 -0.29 11.14 -7.20
CA LEU A 83 -0.09 12.02 -6.05
C LEU A 83 -0.44 13.48 -6.38
N ASN A 84 0.04 14.00 -7.51
CA ASN A 84 -0.28 15.35 -7.97
C ASN A 84 -1.79 15.57 -8.15
N GLY A 85 -2.52 14.58 -8.69
CA GLY A 85 -3.98 14.68 -8.84
C GLY A 85 -4.75 14.72 -7.52
N LEU A 86 -4.09 14.34 -6.42
CA LEU A 86 -4.58 14.38 -5.06
C LEU A 86 -3.94 15.52 -4.25
N ASP A 87 -3.21 16.44 -4.88
CA ASP A 87 -2.47 17.53 -4.22
C ASP A 87 -1.55 16.99 -3.10
N LEU A 88 -0.86 15.87 -3.37
CA LEU A 88 0.10 15.25 -2.47
C LEU A 88 1.51 15.40 -3.04
N ASP A 89 2.48 15.51 -2.14
CA ASP A 89 3.90 15.51 -2.46
C ASP A 89 4.61 14.30 -1.83
N LEU A 90 5.73 13.88 -2.41
CA LEU A 90 6.55 12.78 -1.92
C LEU A 90 7.83 13.32 -1.30
N ASN A 91 7.92 13.25 0.03
CA ASN A 91 9.11 13.66 0.77
C ASN A 91 9.93 12.45 1.21
N LEU A 92 11.25 12.55 1.06
CA LEU A 92 12.20 11.58 1.60
C LEU A 92 12.63 12.03 2.99
N VAL A 93 12.48 11.14 3.96
CA VAL A 93 12.90 11.34 5.35
C VAL A 93 13.91 10.27 5.73
N GLU A 94 14.88 10.61 6.58
CA GLU A 94 15.81 9.63 7.12
C GLU A 94 15.06 8.62 8.00
N LYS A 95 15.49 7.36 7.95
CA LYS A 95 14.94 6.33 8.84
C LYS A 95 15.51 6.51 10.23
N ASP A 96 14.65 6.60 11.24
CA ASP A 96 15.08 6.61 12.63
C ASP A 96 15.89 5.34 12.95
N LYS A 97 17.13 5.52 13.40
CA LYS A 97 18.05 4.42 13.72
C LYS A 97 17.66 3.63 14.97
N ASN A 98 16.60 4.02 15.67
CA ASN A 98 16.22 3.51 17.01
C ASN A 98 15.08 2.47 17.01
N GLU A 99 14.48 2.11 15.87
CA GLU A 99 13.34 1.17 15.86
C GLU A 99 13.69 -0.31 16.10
N LYS A 100 14.98 -0.68 16.16
CA LYS A 100 15.40 -2.09 16.40
C LYS A 100 15.34 -2.56 17.85
N GLN A 101 15.01 -1.71 18.83
CA GLN A 101 15.11 -2.08 20.27
C GLN A 101 13.77 -2.35 20.98
N GLN A 102 12.61 -2.32 20.30
CA GLN A 102 11.30 -2.59 20.95
C GLN A 102 10.68 -3.95 20.64
N GLN A 103 11.40 -4.85 19.94
CA GLN A 103 11.01 -6.26 19.79
C GLN A 103 12.12 -7.16 20.32
N ILE A 104 12.47 -7.02 21.59
CA ILE A 104 12.87 -8.08 22.54
C ILE A 104 12.88 -7.37 23.90
N SER A 105 11.87 -7.61 24.70
CA SER A 105 11.93 -7.44 26.16
C SER A 105 10.92 -8.44 26.75
N PRO A 106 11.27 -9.03 27.91
CA PRO A 106 11.05 -10.43 28.24
C PRO A 106 9.61 -10.84 28.52
#